data_AF-A0A2E5WBP5-F1
#
_entry.id   AF-A0A2E5WBP5-F1
#
_cell.length_a   1.000
_cell.length_b   1.000
_cell.length_c   1.000
_cell.angle_alpha   90.00
_cell.angle_beta   90.00
_cell.angle_gamma   90.00
#
_symmetry.space_group_name_H-M   'P 1'
#
loop_
_entity.id
_entity.type
_entity.pdbx_description
1 polymer ?
#
loop_
_entity_poly.entity_id
_entity_poly.type
_entity_poly.pdbx_seq_one_letter_code
_entity_poly.pdbx_strand_id
1 'polypeptide(L)'
;MHLTTHAGRELSIYWSPNREPDEETRFEDDTSMQGPLALVETERAITVACVGLSVGGVQVTIPEPRQTGTITHLDRRRCTIEVQGLVGIHPHDRVVVNSQGRAHNYEVTAVDQIDGGVHLTLDMDSVHGRARIVSVDGERIELDFHLITRTATLMDTRLQRESDGNWRPIRHARNADGYTTSLEVGGAPGVDGALADNDWIQPGDWVAAVDYVVGDPVRWEPVITSVLKD
;
A
#
# COMPACT_ATOMS: atom_id res chain seq x y z
N MET A 1 15.62 -22.66 -2.11
CA MET A 1 16.57 -22.47 -3.24
C MET A 1 17.95 -22.16 -2.65
N HIS A 2 19.02 -22.81 -3.10
CA HIS A 2 20.38 -22.52 -2.64
C HIS A 2 21.17 -21.76 -3.71
N LEU A 3 21.90 -20.72 -3.29
CA LEU A 3 22.69 -19.84 -4.13
C LEU A 3 24.11 -19.70 -3.57
N THR A 4 25.09 -19.54 -4.45
CA THR A 4 26.44 -19.17 -4.07
C THR A 4 26.79 -17.85 -4.73
N THR A 5 27.20 -16.87 -3.94
CA THR A 5 27.66 -15.57 -4.47
C THR A 5 29.02 -15.70 -5.16
N HIS A 6 29.40 -14.74 -6.00
CA HIS A 6 30.74 -14.70 -6.61
C HIS A 6 31.87 -14.71 -5.56
N ALA A 7 31.60 -14.20 -4.35
CA ALA A 7 32.53 -14.21 -3.23
C ALA A 7 32.55 -15.54 -2.43
N GLY A 8 31.82 -16.57 -2.88
CA GLY A 8 31.77 -17.89 -2.24
C GLY A 8 30.80 -18.01 -1.06
N ARG A 9 29.99 -16.98 -0.77
CA ARG A 9 28.98 -17.03 0.31
C ARG A 9 27.79 -17.89 -0.11
N GLU A 10 27.37 -18.79 0.77
CA GLU A 10 26.21 -19.65 0.58
C GLU A 10 24.94 -19.01 1.16
N LEU A 11 23.86 -19.03 0.38
CA LEU A 11 22.59 -18.42 0.73
C LEU A 11 21.46 -19.40 0.44
N SER A 12 20.52 -19.53 1.36
CA SER A 12 19.27 -20.27 1.17
C SER A 12 18.11 -19.29 1.17
N ILE A 13 17.28 -19.33 0.12
CA ILE A 13 16.03 -18.57 0.05
C ILE A 13 14.85 -19.51 0.29
N TYR A 14 14.06 -19.19 1.31
CA TYR A 14 12.82 -19.84 1.68
C TYR A 14 11.67 -18.90 1.35
N TRP A 15 10.77 -19.36 0.49
CA TRP A 15 9.69 -18.53 -0.04
C TRP A 15 8.38 -19.30 -0.08
N SER A 16 7.37 -18.77 0.59
CA SER A 16 6.01 -19.30 0.65
C SER A 16 5.04 -18.13 0.41
N PRO A 17 4.84 -17.74 -0.86
CA PRO A 17 4.06 -16.55 -1.17
C PRO A 17 2.62 -16.68 -0.67
N ASN A 18 2.03 -15.54 -0.30
CA ASN A 18 0.66 -15.43 0.23
C ASN A 18 0.42 -16.07 1.60
N ARG A 19 1.47 -16.50 2.31
CA ARG A 19 1.35 -16.88 3.70
C ARG A 19 1.23 -15.67 4.61
N GLU A 20 0.27 -15.73 5.51
CA GLU A 20 0.19 -14.82 6.64
C GLU A 20 1.39 -15.04 7.59
N PRO A 21 1.77 -14.02 8.38
CA PRO A 21 2.98 -14.09 9.20
C PRO A 21 3.07 -15.28 10.17
N ASP A 22 1.94 -15.84 10.60
CA ASP A 22 1.84 -16.95 11.55
C ASP A 22 1.66 -18.33 10.89
N GLU A 23 1.45 -18.39 9.58
CA GLU A 23 1.28 -19.66 8.86
C GLU A 23 2.60 -20.38 8.62
N GLU A 24 2.69 -21.62 9.11
CA GLU A 24 3.89 -22.45 8.98
C GLU A 24 4.02 -23.09 7.59
N THR A 25 5.22 -23.00 7.02
CA THR A 25 5.67 -23.79 5.89
C THR A 25 6.92 -24.56 6.27
N ARG A 26 6.95 -25.87 5.99
CA ARG A 26 8.13 -26.72 6.15
C ARG A 26 8.78 -27.01 4.81
N PHE A 27 10.10 -26.92 4.76
CA PHE A 27 10.91 -27.13 3.58
C PHE A 27 11.62 -28.49 3.64
N GLU A 28 12.19 -28.92 2.51
CA GLU A 28 12.82 -30.24 2.35
C GLU A 28 14.08 -30.42 3.20
N ASP A 29 14.71 -29.34 3.64
CA ASP A 29 15.93 -29.32 4.45
C ASP A 29 15.65 -29.22 5.96
N ASP A 30 14.43 -29.61 6.38
CA ASP A 30 13.90 -29.49 7.73
C ASP A 30 13.77 -28.05 8.28
N THR A 31 14.02 -27.03 7.44
CA THR A 31 13.71 -25.65 7.80
C THR A 31 12.21 -25.46 7.92
N SER A 32 11.77 -24.75 8.96
CA SER A 32 10.40 -24.26 9.06
C SER A 32 10.37 -22.74 9.16
N MET A 33 9.40 -22.14 8.47
CA MET A 33 9.19 -20.68 8.46
C MET A 33 7.72 -20.41 8.72
N GLN A 34 7.45 -19.49 9.63
CA GLN A 34 6.12 -18.90 9.80
C GLN A 34 6.14 -17.53 9.13
N GLY A 35 5.45 -17.41 8.00
CA GLY A 35 5.47 -16.23 7.13
C GLY A 35 5.97 -16.48 5.71
N PRO A 36 6.15 -15.42 4.89
CA PRO A 36 6.27 -15.57 3.46
C PRO A 36 7.71 -15.64 2.93
N LEU A 37 8.70 -15.04 3.60
CA LEU A 37 10.04 -14.90 3.05
C LEU A 37 11.16 -14.84 4.10
N ALA A 38 12.12 -15.74 3.96
CA ALA A 38 13.38 -15.70 4.68
C ALA A 38 14.56 -15.98 3.73
N LEU A 39 15.66 -15.28 3.99
CA LEU A 39 16.96 -15.54 3.41
C LEU A 39 17.91 -15.91 4.54
N VAL A 40 18.47 -17.11 4.48
CA VAL A 40 19.45 -17.60 5.45
C VAL A 40 20.83 -17.59 4.82
N GLU A 41 21.76 -17.04 5.56
CA GLU A 41 23.19 -17.17 5.35
C GLU A 41 23.80 -17.85 6.60
N THR A 42 24.96 -18.47 6.45
CA THR A 42 25.68 -19.28 7.47
C THR A 42 25.46 -18.88 8.94
N GLU A 43 25.44 -17.58 9.26
CA GLU A 43 25.32 -17.09 10.65
C GLU A 43 24.15 -16.13 10.88
N ARG A 44 23.32 -15.87 9.87
CA ARG A 44 22.26 -14.87 9.94
C ARG A 44 21.06 -15.20 9.08
N ALA A 45 19.89 -14.82 9.57
CA ALA A 45 18.66 -14.82 8.79
C ALA A 45 18.22 -13.38 8.52
N ILE A 46 17.75 -13.11 7.30
CA ILE A 46 17.05 -11.89 6.92
C ILE A 46 15.61 -12.31 6.61
N THR A 47 14.65 -11.67 7.25
CA THR A 47 13.24 -12.07 7.18
C THR A 47 12.35 -10.88 6.88
N VAL A 48 11.23 -11.13 6.22
CA VAL A 48 10.19 -10.14 5.93
C VAL A 48 8.85 -10.78 6.22
N ALA A 49 8.03 -10.12 7.05
CA ALA A 49 6.71 -10.58 7.42
C ALA A 49 6.67 -12.00 8.05
N CYS A 50 7.75 -12.45 8.69
CA CYS A 50 7.81 -13.75 9.36
C CYS A 50 7.73 -13.60 10.89
N VAL A 51 6.89 -14.36 11.60
CA VAL A 51 6.93 -14.38 13.08
C VAL A 51 8.03 -15.31 13.62
N GLY A 52 8.47 -16.29 12.82
CA GLY A 52 9.43 -17.29 13.28
C GLY A 52 10.15 -18.03 12.15
N LEU A 53 11.37 -18.45 12.45
CA LEU A 53 12.21 -19.27 11.59
C LEU A 53 12.94 -20.32 12.42
N SER A 54 12.91 -21.58 11.99
CA SER A 54 13.69 -22.68 12.55
C SER A 54 14.62 -23.23 11.48
N VAL A 55 15.93 -23.10 11.68
CA VAL A 55 16.95 -23.57 10.72
C VAL A 55 18.14 -24.17 11.46
N GLY A 56 18.58 -25.37 11.06
CA GLY A 56 19.75 -26.02 11.66
C GLY A 56 19.64 -26.26 13.18
N GLY A 57 18.42 -26.39 13.71
CA GLY A 57 18.16 -26.52 15.16
C GLY A 57 18.05 -25.21 15.93
N VAL A 58 18.35 -24.07 15.32
CA VAL A 58 18.20 -22.74 15.91
C VAL A 58 16.81 -22.20 15.62
N GLN A 59 16.13 -21.70 16.65
CA GLN A 59 14.83 -21.04 16.53
C GLN A 59 14.97 -19.54 16.75
N VAL A 60 14.42 -18.77 15.82
CA VAL A 60 14.36 -17.31 15.87
C VAL A 60 12.91 -16.90 15.95
N THR A 61 12.58 -16.10 16.97
CA THR A 61 11.31 -15.36 17.03
C THR A 61 11.55 -13.94 16.55
N ILE A 62 10.66 -13.47 15.69
CA ILE A 62 10.79 -12.17 15.03
C ILE A 62 9.68 -11.26 15.58
N PRO A 63 10.03 -10.17 16.28
CA PRO A 63 9.04 -9.26 16.84
C PRO A 63 8.39 -8.42 15.74
N GLU A 64 7.09 -8.17 15.87
CA GLU A 64 6.33 -7.23 15.03
C GLU A 64 6.61 -7.35 13.51
N PRO A 65 6.48 -8.55 12.92
CA PRO A 65 6.86 -8.75 11.52
C PRO A 65 5.96 -8.02 10.53
N ARG A 66 4.83 -7.50 11.01
CA ARG A 66 3.91 -6.65 10.28
C ARG A 66 3.33 -5.63 11.23
N GLN A 67 3.40 -4.36 10.85
CA GLN A 67 2.71 -3.27 11.51
C GLN A 67 1.65 -2.68 10.59
N THR A 68 0.57 -2.18 11.18
CA THR A 68 -0.47 -1.44 10.46
C THR A 68 -0.73 -0.15 11.20
N GLY A 69 -0.60 0.96 10.48
CA GLY A 69 -0.97 2.28 10.96
C GLY A 69 -2.09 2.89 10.13
N THR A 70 -2.54 4.08 10.52
CA THR A 70 -3.63 4.81 9.86
C THR A 70 -3.18 6.21 9.47
N ILE A 71 -3.47 6.63 8.24
CA ILE A 71 -3.21 8.00 7.79
C ILE A 71 -4.08 8.97 8.58
N THR A 72 -3.47 9.91 9.30
CA THR A 72 -4.19 10.98 10.03
C THR A 72 -4.17 12.30 9.29
N HIS A 73 -3.09 12.60 8.57
CA HIS A 73 -2.95 13.81 7.75
C HIS A 73 -2.19 13.49 6.46
N LEU A 74 -2.39 14.33 5.45
CA LEU A 74 -1.65 14.24 4.19
C LEU A 74 -1.42 15.63 3.58
N ASP A 75 -0.28 15.80 2.91
CA ASP A 75 0.02 16.92 2.02
C ASP A 75 0.44 16.38 0.66
N ARG A 76 -0.50 16.42 -0.30
CA ARG A 76 -0.26 15.90 -1.66
C ARG A 76 0.80 16.69 -2.41
N ARG A 77 0.98 17.99 -2.12
CA ARG A 77 1.98 18.82 -2.83
C ARG A 77 3.40 18.45 -2.44
N ARG A 78 3.57 17.92 -1.23
CA ARG A 78 4.87 17.49 -0.70
C ARG A 78 5.03 15.97 -0.72
N CYS A 79 4.03 15.24 -1.22
CA CYS A 79 3.97 13.78 -1.17
C CYS A 79 4.15 13.23 0.26
N THR A 80 3.56 13.90 1.25
CA THR A 80 3.70 13.48 2.65
C THR A 80 2.42 12.97 3.28
N ILE A 81 2.57 12.03 4.20
CA ILE A 81 1.50 11.48 5.03
C ILE A 81 1.96 11.39 6.49
N GLU A 82 1.06 11.65 7.42
CA GLU A 82 1.25 11.32 8.83
C GLU A 82 0.50 10.03 9.13
N VAL A 83 1.19 9.07 9.75
CA VAL A 83 0.68 7.72 10.03
C VAL A 83 0.85 7.42 11.51
N GLN A 84 -0.26 7.13 12.19
CA GLN A 84 -0.26 6.69 13.59
C GLN A 84 -0.14 5.16 13.66
N GLY A 85 0.62 4.65 14.63
CA GLY A 85 0.75 3.20 14.87
C GLY A 85 1.88 2.48 14.12
N LEU A 86 2.75 3.20 13.42
CA LEU A 86 4.00 2.65 12.87
C LEU A 86 5.19 3.14 13.68
N VAL A 87 6.16 2.26 13.94
CA VAL A 87 7.37 2.56 14.72
C VAL A 87 8.59 1.91 14.07
N GLY A 88 9.68 2.65 13.92
CA GLY A 88 10.95 2.10 13.45
C GLY A 88 11.07 1.98 11.93
N ILE A 89 10.22 2.67 11.17
CA ILE A 89 10.36 2.81 9.72
C ILE A 89 11.50 3.76 9.37
N HIS A 90 12.21 3.47 8.29
CA HIS A 90 13.36 4.21 7.80
C HIS A 90 13.21 4.62 6.34
N PRO A 91 13.97 5.62 5.87
CA PRO A 91 14.11 5.84 4.43
C PRO A 91 14.54 4.57 3.69
N HIS A 92 14.03 4.41 2.47
CA HIS A 92 14.11 3.23 1.59
C HIS A 92 13.26 2.03 2.02
N ASP A 93 12.59 2.08 3.17
CA ASP A 93 11.53 1.12 3.45
C ASP A 93 10.37 1.31 2.47
N ARG A 94 9.60 0.24 2.29
CA ARG A 94 8.42 0.25 1.44
C ARG A 94 7.16 0.03 2.25
N VAL A 95 6.16 0.85 1.98
CA VAL A 95 4.84 0.76 2.62
C VAL A 95 3.77 0.47 1.60
N VAL A 96 2.77 -0.30 2.01
CA VAL A 96 1.56 -0.55 1.22
C VAL A 96 0.45 0.32 1.76
N VAL A 97 -0.02 1.29 0.98
CA VAL A 97 -1.11 2.18 1.37
C VAL A 97 -2.43 1.65 0.82
N ASN A 98 -3.49 1.77 1.62
CA ASN A 98 -4.80 1.22 1.32
C ASN A 98 -4.70 -0.29 1.04
N SER A 99 -4.09 -1.02 1.98
CA SER A 99 -3.78 -2.45 1.82
C SER A 99 -5.00 -3.36 1.65
N GLN A 100 -6.20 -2.85 1.95
CA GLN A 100 -7.49 -3.54 1.76
C GLN A 100 -8.19 -3.16 0.44
N GLY A 101 -7.61 -2.22 -0.32
CA GLY A 101 -8.08 -1.79 -1.63
C GLY A 101 -6.99 -1.99 -2.68
N ARG A 102 -6.62 -0.93 -3.40
CA ARG A 102 -5.60 -0.97 -4.47
C ARG A 102 -4.23 -1.48 -4.00
N ALA A 103 -3.92 -1.36 -2.71
CA ALA A 103 -2.68 -1.86 -2.10
C ALA A 103 -1.40 -1.44 -2.84
N HIS A 104 -1.32 -0.17 -3.22
CA HIS A 104 -0.17 0.35 -3.95
C HIS A 104 1.05 0.50 -3.02
N ASN A 105 2.23 0.18 -3.56
CA ASN A 105 3.48 0.14 -2.82
C ASN A 105 4.31 1.41 -3.10
N TYR A 106 4.69 2.11 -2.03
CA TYR A 106 5.44 3.36 -2.07
C TYR A 106 6.78 3.18 -1.39
N GLU A 107 7.82 3.79 -1.94
CA GLU A 107 9.09 3.94 -1.24
C GLU A 107 9.03 5.17 -0.32
N VAL A 108 9.49 4.99 0.91
CA VAL A 108 9.65 6.07 1.88
C VAL A 108 10.98 6.76 1.62
N THR A 109 10.94 8.04 1.24
CA THR A 109 12.15 8.82 0.93
C THR A 109 12.66 9.60 2.13
N ALA A 110 11.80 9.93 3.09
CA ALA A 110 12.16 10.57 4.35
C ALA A 110 11.17 10.19 5.45
N VAL A 111 11.67 10.19 6.70
CA VAL A 111 10.90 9.87 7.90
C VAL A 111 11.21 10.90 8.98
N ASP A 112 10.17 11.53 9.53
CA ASP A 112 10.23 12.31 10.76
C ASP A 112 9.36 11.62 11.82
N GLN A 113 9.87 11.49 13.04
CA GLN A 113 9.07 10.95 14.15
C GLN A 113 8.12 12.01 14.68
N ILE A 114 6.87 11.63 14.95
CA ILE A 114 5.84 12.49 15.55
C ILE A 114 5.23 11.79 16.77
N ASP A 115 4.45 12.51 17.57
CA ASP A 115 3.79 11.89 18.73
C ASP A 115 2.83 10.78 18.28
N GLY A 116 3.05 9.56 18.79
CA GLY A 116 2.26 8.36 18.46
C GLY A 116 2.46 7.79 17.04
N GLY A 117 3.35 8.34 16.22
CA GLY A 117 3.47 7.92 14.83
C GLY A 117 4.65 8.49 14.06
N VAL A 118 4.51 8.52 12.74
CA VAL A 118 5.55 8.94 11.79
C VAL A 118 4.99 9.86 10.72
N HIS A 119 5.78 10.83 10.31
CA HIS A 119 5.56 11.64 9.13
C HIS A 119 6.47 11.11 8.03
N LEU A 120 5.87 10.64 6.94
CA LEU A 120 6.55 9.98 5.82
C LEU A 120 6.49 10.86 4.60
N THR A 121 7.61 10.98 3.88
CA THR A 121 7.64 11.47 2.49
C THR A 121 7.71 10.27 1.56
N LEU A 122 6.84 10.23 0.56
CA LEU A 122 6.74 9.13 -0.41
C LEU A 122 7.37 9.53 -1.75
N ASP A 123 7.83 8.53 -2.50
CA ASP A 123 8.52 8.68 -3.79
C ASP A 123 7.62 9.20 -4.93
N MET A 124 6.30 9.08 -4.79
CA MET A 124 5.35 9.48 -5.82
C MET A 124 4.08 10.12 -5.28
N ASP A 125 3.50 11.00 -6.10
CA ASP A 125 2.21 11.63 -5.81
C ASP A 125 1.08 10.58 -5.88
N SER A 126 0.09 10.80 -5.04
CA SER A 126 -1.16 10.07 -4.98
C SER A 126 -2.21 10.58 -5.96
N VAL A 127 -2.03 11.76 -6.55
CA VAL A 127 -2.98 12.35 -7.51
C VAL A 127 -2.71 11.89 -8.93
N HIS A 128 -3.67 11.18 -9.52
CA HIS A 128 -3.62 10.75 -10.93
C HIS A 128 -4.11 11.81 -11.91
N GLY A 129 -4.82 12.81 -11.40
CA GLY A 129 -5.22 13.99 -12.15
C GLY A 129 -6.39 14.72 -11.51
N ARG A 130 -6.69 15.90 -12.03
CA ARG A 130 -7.72 16.81 -11.54
C ARG A 130 -8.54 17.33 -12.71
N ALA A 131 -9.84 17.47 -12.51
CA ALA A 131 -10.75 17.97 -13.53
C ALA A 131 -12.00 18.57 -12.87
N ARG A 132 -12.79 19.31 -13.66
CA ARG A 132 -14.14 19.70 -13.25
C ARG A 132 -15.15 18.68 -13.73
N ILE A 133 -16.22 18.53 -12.96
CA ILE A 133 -17.37 17.74 -13.35
C ILE A 133 -18.17 18.50 -14.41
N VAL A 134 -18.44 17.85 -15.54
CA VAL A 134 -19.33 18.34 -16.60
C VAL A 134 -20.75 17.89 -16.36
N SER A 135 -20.93 16.61 -16.04
CA SER A 135 -22.23 15.98 -15.89
C SER A 135 -22.17 14.85 -14.85
N VAL A 136 -23.32 14.62 -14.22
CA VAL A 136 -23.56 13.53 -13.27
C VAL A 136 -24.87 12.87 -13.67
N ASP A 137 -24.85 11.59 -13.98
CA ASP A 137 -26.02 10.79 -14.36
C ASP A 137 -25.96 9.43 -13.66
N GLY A 138 -26.66 9.32 -12.53
CA GLY A 138 -26.51 8.17 -11.64
C GLY A 138 -25.03 7.95 -11.30
N GLU A 139 -24.56 6.70 -11.29
CA GLU A 139 -23.16 6.37 -10.95
C GLU A 139 -22.12 6.95 -11.93
N ARG A 140 -22.55 7.48 -13.08
CA ARG A 140 -21.67 7.98 -14.14
C ARG A 140 -21.37 9.46 -13.98
N ILE A 141 -20.10 9.79 -14.04
CA ILE A 141 -19.57 11.16 -13.95
C ILE A 141 -18.75 11.43 -15.21
N GLU A 142 -18.94 12.58 -15.83
CA GLU A 142 -18.07 13.04 -16.91
C GLU A 142 -17.23 14.23 -16.46
N LEU A 143 -15.94 14.16 -16.80
CA LEU A 143 -14.94 15.17 -16.50
C LEU A 143 -14.60 15.97 -17.76
N ASP A 144 -14.37 17.27 -17.60
CA ASP A 144 -14.07 18.20 -18.69
C ASP A 144 -12.65 18.08 -19.24
N PHE A 145 -11.89 17.11 -18.73
CA PHE A 145 -10.50 16.90 -19.06
C PHE A 145 -10.18 15.42 -19.18
N HIS A 146 -9.24 15.12 -20.08
CA HIS A 146 -8.65 13.81 -20.24
C HIS A 146 -7.61 13.57 -19.14
N LEU A 147 -7.95 12.72 -18.16
CA LEU A 147 -6.95 12.24 -17.21
C LEU A 147 -5.90 11.43 -17.97
N ILE A 148 -4.68 11.96 -18.07
CA ILE A 148 -3.55 11.39 -18.85
C ILE A 148 -3.15 10.01 -18.31
N THR A 149 -3.40 9.77 -17.04
CA THR A 149 -3.23 8.46 -16.40
C THR A 149 -4.06 7.41 -17.15
N ARG A 150 -3.45 6.26 -17.45
CA ARG A 150 -4.15 5.16 -18.14
C ARG A 150 -5.42 4.83 -17.36
N THR A 151 -6.57 4.74 -18.03
CA THR A 151 -7.84 4.56 -17.29
C THR A 151 -7.90 3.26 -16.50
N ALA A 152 -7.19 2.21 -16.95
CA ALA A 152 -7.01 0.98 -16.19
C ALA A 152 -6.31 1.20 -14.83
N THR A 153 -5.44 2.21 -14.70
CA THR A 153 -4.78 2.54 -13.42
C THR A 153 -5.63 3.45 -12.53
N LEU A 154 -6.78 3.95 -13.02
CA LEU A 154 -7.77 4.68 -12.22
C LEU A 154 -8.76 3.76 -11.53
N MET A 155 -8.92 2.51 -12.00
CA MET A 155 -9.74 1.52 -11.30
C MET A 155 -9.15 1.26 -9.90
N ASP A 156 -10.03 1.10 -8.91
CA ASP A 156 -9.72 0.93 -7.49
C ASP A 156 -9.04 2.14 -6.82
N THR A 157 -8.94 3.27 -7.54
CA THR A 157 -8.62 4.59 -6.96
C THR A 157 -9.90 5.30 -6.53
N ARG A 158 -9.81 6.55 -6.07
CA ARG A 158 -10.94 7.31 -5.54
C ARG A 158 -11.13 8.60 -6.28
N LEU A 159 -12.38 8.96 -6.55
CA LEU A 159 -12.73 10.31 -6.96
C LEU A 159 -13.02 11.12 -5.70
N GLN A 160 -12.18 12.12 -5.41
CA GLN A 160 -12.27 12.98 -4.23
C GLN A 160 -12.65 14.40 -4.65
N ARG A 161 -13.65 14.99 -3.98
CA ARG A 161 -13.99 16.40 -4.16
C ARG A 161 -13.02 17.28 -3.41
N GLU A 162 -12.52 18.32 -4.07
CA GLU A 162 -11.45 19.14 -3.52
C GLU A 162 -11.91 20.06 -2.38
N SER A 163 -13.20 20.42 -2.33
CA SER A 163 -13.70 21.39 -1.35
C SER A 163 -13.84 20.84 0.06
N ASP A 164 -14.15 19.56 0.22
CA ASP A 164 -14.45 18.93 1.50
C ASP A 164 -13.76 17.57 1.71
N GLY A 165 -13.06 17.05 0.70
CA GLY A 165 -12.37 15.77 0.77
C GLY A 165 -13.27 14.54 0.71
N ASN A 166 -14.58 14.71 0.52
CA ASN A 166 -15.52 13.60 0.36
C ASN A 166 -15.20 12.83 -0.92
N TRP A 167 -15.32 11.51 -0.89
CA TRP A 167 -14.84 10.66 -1.97
C TRP A 167 -15.73 9.45 -2.23
N ARG A 168 -15.62 8.90 -3.44
CA ARG A 168 -16.20 7.62 -3.85
C ARG A 168 -15.18 6.78 -4.60
N PRO A 169 -15.21 5.44 -4.48
CA PRO A 169 -14.30 4.58 -5.23
C PRO A 169 -14.64 4.64 -6.73
N ILE A 170 -13.62 4.62 -7.58
CA ILE A 170 -13.77 4.54 -9.04
C ILE A 170 -13.83 3.06 -9.42
N ARG A 171 -14.98 2.63 -9.95
CA ARG A 171 -15.23 1.25 -10.42
C ARG A 171 -14.82 1.08 -11.88
N HIS A 172 -15.10 2.08 -12.70
CA HIS A 172 -14.77 2.07 -14.11
C HIS A 172 -14.28 3.44 -14.56
N ALA A 173 -13.38 3.45 -15.53
CA ALA A 173 -12.87 4.68 -16.13
C ALA A 173 -12.63 4.48 -17.63
N ARG A 174 -13.03 5.47 -18.43
CA ARG A 174 -12.88 5.46 -19.89
C ARG A 174 -12.62 6.87 -20.41
N ASN A 175 -11.67 6.98 -21.35
CA ASN A 175 -11.49 8.19 -22.15
C ASN A 175 -12.21 7.96 -23.48
N ALA A 176 -13.33 8.65 -23.70
CA ALA A 176 -14.21 8.36 -24.83
C ALA A 176 -13.74 9.01 -26.13
N ASP A 177 -13.21 10.23 -26.06
CA ASP A 177 -12.93 11.09 -27.22
C ASP A 177 -11.60 11.85 -27.13
N GLY A 178 -10.74 11.52 -26.15
CA GLY A 178 -9.43 12.15 -25.95
C GLY A 178 -9.47 13.53 -25.28
N TYR A 179 -10.66 14.06 -25.01
CA TYR A 179 -10.88 15.34 -24.32
C TYR A 179 -11.59 15.15 -22.98
N THR A 180 -12.36 14.08 -22.84
CA THR A 180 -13.14 13.78 -21.63
C THR A 180 -12.73 12.46 -21.00
N THR A 181 -12.95 12.37 -19.70
CA THR A 181 -12.89 11.11 -18.94
C THR A 181 -14.26 10.85 -18.35
N SER A 182 -14.85 9.69 -18.67
CA SER A 182 -16.05 9.17 -18.02
C SER A 182 -15.65 8.19 -16.92
N LEU A 183 -16.24 8.35 -15.75
CA LEU A 183 -16.03 7.50 -14.58
C LEU A 183 -17.35 6.89 -14.15
N GLU A 184 -17.31 5.65 -13.65
CA GLU A 184 -18.37 5.06 -12.84
C GLU A 184 -17.88 4.95 -11.41
N VAL A 185 -18.63 5.51 -10.46
CA VAL A 185 -18.25 5.54 -9.04
C VAL A 185 -19.15 4.65 -8.19
N GLY A 186 -18.59 4.11 -7.12
CA GLY A 186 -19.36 3.35 -6.14
C GLY A 186 -20.05 4.20 -5.08
N GLY A 187 -20.70 3.50 -4.15
CA GLY A 187 -21.39 4.11 -2.99
C GLY A 187 -20.45 4.75 -1.98
N ALA A 188 -21.05 5.34 -0.94
CA ALA A 188 -20.32 6.01 0.12
C ALA A 188 -19.35 5.05 0.85
N PRO A 189 -18.18 5.57 1.31
CA PRO A 189 -17.22 4.76 2.06
C PRO A 189 -17.86 4.09 3.28
N GLY A 190 -17.56 2.81 3.50
CA GLY A 190 -18.01 2.06 4.68
C GLY A 190 -19.49 1.65 4.68
N VAL A 191 -20.21 1.82 3.56
CA VAL A 191 -21.61 1.39 3.42
C VAL A 191 -21.71 0.35 2.31
N ASP A 192 -21.72 -0.93 2.70
CA ASP A 192 -21.87 -2.05 1.75
C ASP A 192 -23.22 -1.99 1.04
N GLY A 193 -23.18 -2.11 -0.29
CA GLY A 193 -24.39 -2.10 -1.12
C GLY A 193 -25.07 -0.73 -1.23
N ALA A 194 -24.46 0.35 -0.74
CA ALA A 194 -24.95 1.70 -1.02
C ALA A 194 -24.96 1.93 -2.53
N LEU A 195 -26.13 2.26 -3.06
CA LEU A 195 -26.25 2.86 -4.39
C LEU A 195 -25.44 4.16 -4.40
N ALA A 196 -24.83 4.51 -5.54
CA ALA A 196 -24.22 5.82 -5.65
C ALA A 196 -25.32 6.89 -5.57
N ASP A 197 -25.49 7.45 -4.37
CA ASP A 197 -26.12 8.75 -4.21
C ASP A 197 -25.05 9.79 -4.57
N ASN A 198 -25.36 10.62 -5.58
CA ASN A 198 -24.47 11.66 -6.06
C ASN A 198 -24.77 13.03 -5.49
N ASP A 199 -25.63 13.14 -4.47
CA ASP A 199 -25.84 14.39 -3.71
C ASP A 199 -24.55 14.91 -3.07
N TRP A 200 -23.49 14.11 -3.06
CA TRP A 200 -22.16 14.58 -2.72
C TRP A 200 -21.65 15.57 -3.79
N ILE A 201 -21.68 15.29 -5.09
CA ILE A 201 -21.05 16.13 -6.13
C ILE A 201 -22.06 16.81 -7.06
N GLN A 202 -21.65 17.91 -7.68
CA GLN A 202 -22.44 18.58 -8.71
C GLN A 202 -21.57 19.02 -9.90
N PRO A 203 -22.17 19.26 -11.08
CA PRO A 203 -21.48 19.91 -12.19
C PRO A 203 -20.80 21.22 -11.76
N GLY A 204 -19.56 21.40 -12.23
CA GLY A 204 -18.70 22.54 -11.88
C GLY A 204 -17.78 22.30 -10.69
N ASP A 205 -18.02 21.28 -9.86
CA ASP A 205 -17.11 20.93 -8.76
C ASP A 205 -15.75 20.48 -9.30
N TRP A 206 -14.69 20.87 -8.58
CA TRP A 206 -13.35 20.31 -8.79
C TRP A 206 -13.19 19.00 -8.04
N VAL A 207 -12.67 18.01 -8.76
CA VAL A 207 -12.37 16.68 -8.24
C VAL A 207 -10.96 16.24 -8.63
N ALA A 208 -10.40 15.35 -7.81
CA ALA A 208 -9.14 14.68 -8.05
C ALA A 208 -9.34 13.17 -8.03
N ALA A 209 -8.71 12.46 -8.97
CA ALA A 209 -8.53 11.02 -8.87
C ALA A 209 -7.30 10.73 -7.99
N VAL A 210 -7.48 10.01 -6.89
CA VAL A 210 -6.45 9.84 -5.85
C VAL A 210 -6.30 8.40 -5.41
N ASP A 211 -5.07 8.00 -5.10
CA ASP A 211 -4.74 6.66 -4.61
C ASP A 211 -5.20 6.42 -3.18
N TYR A 212 -4.91 7.36 -2.30
CA TYR A 212 -5.20 7.26 -0.87
C TYR A 212 -5.76 8.54 -0.29
N VAL A 213 -6.42 8.39 0.86
CA VAL A 213 -7.09 9.45 1.62
C VAL A 213 -6.80 9.30 3.11
N VAL A 214 -7.13 10.32 3.90
CA VAL A 214 -7.09 10.25 5.37
C VAL A 214 -8.00 9.13 5.86
N GLY A 215 -7.54 8.38 6.85
CA GLY A 215 -8.21 7.19 7.39
C GLY A 215 -7.78 5.87 6.75
N ASP A 216 -7.00 5.89 5.67
CA ASP A 216 -6.51 4.66 5.05
C ASP A 216 -5.50 3.92 5.92
N PRO A 217 -5.51 2.58 5.91
CA PRO A 217 -4.47 1.79 6.52
C PRO A 217 -3.17 1.86 5.71
N VAL A 218 -2.06 1.91 6.41
CA VAL A 218 -0.70 1.79 5.88
C VAL A 218 -0.07 0.56 6.51
N ARG A 219 0.29 -0.43 5.68
CA ARG A 219 0.95 -1.65 6.12
C ARG A 219 2.45 -1.54 5.84
N TRP A 220 3.24 -1.92 6.84
CA TRP A 220 4.68 -2.04 6.73
C TRP A 220 5.15 -3.40 7.24
N GLU A 221 6.09 -4.00 6.54
CA GLU A 221 6.68 -5.32 6.84
C GLU A 221 8.20 -5.14 6.96
N PRO A 222 8.73 -4.94 8.17
CA PRO A 222 10.15 -4.66 8.37
C PRO A 222 11.03 -5.78 7.85
N VAL A 223 12.20 -5.39 7.32
CA VAL A 223 13.29 -6.32 7.03
C VAL A 223 14.08 -6.53 8.32
N ILE A 224 13.98 -7.72 8.91
CA ILE A 224 14.61 -8.03 10.20
C ILE A 224 15.79 -8.97 9.97
N THR A 225 16.96 -8.60 10.50
CA THR A 225 18.15 -9.44 10.52
C THR A 225 18.34 -10.05 11.90
N SER A 226 18.43 -11.38 11.96
CA SER A 226 18.62 -12.16 13.18
C SER A 226 19.90 -12.97 13.10
N VAL A 227 20.56 -13.18 14.23
CA VAL A 227 21.76 -14.01 14.34
C VAL A 227 21.34 -15.46 14.57
N LEU A 228 22.00 -16.40 13.87
CA LEU A 228 21.72 -17.85 13.94
C LEU A 228 22.78 -18.60 14.77
N LYS A 229 23.42 -17.94 15.72
CA LYS A 229 24.43 -18.54 16.61
C LYS A 229 23.82 -18.82 17.98
N ASP A 230 24.20 -19.96 18.54
CA ASP A 230 24.06 -20.27 19.97
C ASP A 230 25.00 -19.40 20.83
#